data_AF-A0A2S7UC92-F1
#
_entry.id   AF-A0A2S7UC92-F1
#
_cell.length_a   1.000
_cell.length_b   1.000
_cell.length_c   1.000
_cell.angle_alpha   90.00
_cell.angle_beta   90.00
_cell.angle_gamma   90.00
#
_symmetry.space_group_name_H-M   'P 1'
#
loop_
_entity.id
_entity.type
_entity.pdbx_description
1 polymer ?
#
loop_
_entity_poly.entity_id
_entity_poly.type
_entity_poly.pdbx_seq_one_letter_code
_entity_poly.pdbx_strand_id
1 'polypeptide(L)'
;MKFLLLLLILTNISAAQVGINTDLPNAASALDIYGQNTVGFGGLSIPLVTESQRGQIITTPQSEGIIVFVSYASGVRCLEIYDGQQDVWQKINCLTLDPIILYTEDFESYTSGTGINGSGNSGDYPASVSKWTLNDIYGSLASSDYVETQSGMLEINDTNGPIELDTQSINITGYSNISFSIDLSSTGPVEYNPSLHNTDDTNSVNDYMDVSYSIDGGAFVTITDFNGNGTTHHTLIPYYVSGGAGSAPYFPDDTVTQTGLTGSTLVIKVRFQNWSGDEFFYIDNIIVTGN
;
A
#
# COMPACT_ATOMS: atom_id res chain seq x y z
N MET A 1 23.25 -58.54 55.47
CA MET A 1 22.43 -57.34 55.18
C MET A 1 23.28 -56.23 54.53
N LYS A 2 24.01 -56.52 53.45
CA LYS A 2 24.90 -55.54 52.78
C LYS A 2 24.93 -55.61 51.25
N PHE A 3 24.14 -56.49 50.63
CA PHE A 3 24.14 -56.67 49.17
C PHE A 3 22.83 -56.28 48.49
N LEU A 4 21.81 -55.86 49.23
CA LEU A 4 20.49 -55.51 48.66
C LEU A 4 20.31 -54.00 48.40
N LEU A 5 21.24 -53.16 48.88
CA LEU A 5 21.11 -51.70 48.75
C LEU A 5 21.76 -51.12 47.48
N LEU A 6 22.58 -51.92 46.77
CA LEU A 6 23.33 -51.42 45.62
C LEU A 6 22.59 -51.59 44.27
N LEU A 7 21.48 -52.33 44.24
CA LEU A 7 20.72 -52.61 43.02
C LEU A 7 19.57 -51.59 42.75
N LEU A 8 19.36 -50.62 43.65
CA LEU A 8 18.27 -49.64 43.56
C LEU A 8 18.69 -48.27 42.99
N ILE A 9 19.95 -48.12 42.55
CA ILE A 9 20.49 -46.82 42.09
C ILE A 9 20.53 -46.71 40.55
N LEU A 10 20.05 -47.71 39.79
CA LEU A 10 20.34 -47.80 38.35
C LEU A 10 19.20 -47.62 37.35
N THR A 11 17.98 -47.20 37.70
CA THR A 11 16.91 -47.05 36.67
C THR A 11 15.98 -45.85 36.75
N ASN A 12 16.16 -44.90 37.67
CA ASN A 12 15.36 -43.67 37.62
C ASN A 12 16.05 -42.64 36.72
N ILE A 13 15.84 -42.77 35.40
CA ILE A 13 15.98 -41.62 34.50
C ILE A 13 14.80 -40.72 34.84
N SER A 14 14.96 -39.80 35.81
CA SER A 14 13.94 -38.81 36.08
C SER A 14 13.92 -37.83 34.89
N ALA A 15 12.95 -38.00 34.00
CA ALA A 15 12.58 -36.95 33.06
C ALA A 15 12.01 -35.79 33.90
N ALA A 16 12.80 -34.74 34.09
CA ALA A 16 12.30 -33.51 34.69
C ALA A 16 11.57 -32.73 33.61
N GLN A 17 10.24 -32.65 33.71
CA GLN A 17 9.48 -31.66 32.97
C GLN A 17 9.73 -30.30 33.61
N VAL A 18 10.06 -29.29 32.79
CA VAL A 18 10.22 -27.93 33.29
C VAL A 18 8.90 -27.19 33.06
N GLY A 19 8.15 -26.97 34.13
CA GLY A 19 7.06 -26.00 34.14
C GLY A 19 7.59 -24.62 34.46
N ILE A 20 7.32 -23.63 33.61
CA ILE A 20 7.56 -22.21 33.92
C ILE A 20 6.20 -21.59 34.21
N ASN A 21 6.02 -21.11 35.45
CA ASN A 21 4.75 -20.57 35.99
C ASN A 21 3.58 -21.56 36.05
N THR A 22 3.86 -22.86 36.15
CA THR A 22 2.87 -23.89 36.45
C THR A 22 3.49 -24.93 37.38
N ASP A 23 2.72 -25.37 38.39
CA ASP A 23 3.10 -26.45 39.32
C ASP A 23 2.54 -27.81 38.86
N LEU A 24 1.81 -27.83 37.74
CA LEU A 24 1.21 -29.02 37.12
C LEU A 24 1.55 -29.03 35.63
N PRO A 25 2.83 -29.22 35.25
CA PRO A 25 3.20 -29.34 33.85
C PRO A 25 2.43 -30.51 33.21
N ASN A 26 2.00 -30.32 31.97
CA ASN A 26 1.32 -31.39 31.24
C ASN A 26 2.24 -32.61 31.11
N ALA A 27 1.74 -33.82 31.43
CA ALA A 27 2.52 -35.06 31.34
C ALA A 27 3.07 -35.37 29.91
N ALA A 28 2.56 -34.69 28.88
CA ALA A 28 3.02 -34.80 27.51
C ALA A 28 4.04 -33.71 27.09
N SER A 29 4.34 -32.70 27.92
CA SER A 29 5.25 -31.61 27.55
C SER A 29 6.64 -31.79 28.16
N ALA A 30 7.68 -31.50 27.37
CA ALA A 30 9.04 -31.37 27.90
C ALA A 30 9.27 -29.98 28.55
N LEU A 31 8.55 -28.97 28.05
CA LEU A 31 8.54 -27.59 28.53
C LEU A 31 7.10 -27.06 28.46
N ASP A 32 6.56 -26.64 29.60
CA ASP A 32 5.22 -26.04 29.71
C ASP A 32 5.37 -24.58 30.15
N ILE A 33 4.87 -23.64 29.33
CA ILE A 33 5.01 -22.20 29.58
C ILE A 33 3.60 -21.61 29.69
N TYR A 34 3.22 -21.20 30.90
CA TYR A 34 1.93 -20.57 31.16
C TYR A 34 2.03 -19.04 31.04
N GLY A 35 0.97 -18.41 30.53
CA GLY A 35 0.92 -16.96 30.35
C GLY A 35 0.86 -16.18 31.66
N GLN A 36 1.54 -15.02 31.71
CA GLN A 36 1.69 -14.21 32.92
C GLN A 36 0.64 -13.10 33.10
N ASN A 37 -0.47 -13.08 32.35
CA ASN A 37 -1.47 -12.03 32.46
C ASN A 37 -2.89 -12.55 32.77
N THR A 38 -3.72 -11.67 33.30
CA THR A 38 -5.14 -11.93 33.65
C THR A 38 -6.06 -12.16 32.44
N VAL A 39 -5.51 -12.09 31.23
CA VAL A 39 -6.23 -12.24 29.95
C VAL A 39 -5.82 -13.53 29.21
N GLY A 40 -4.89 -14.33 29.77
CA GLY A 40 -4.51 -15.64 29.24
C GLY A 40 -3.59 -15.63 28.00
N PHE A 41 -2.94 -14.51 27.67
CA PHE A 41 -1.97 -14.48 26.58
C PHE A 41 -0.55 -14.77 27.10
N GLY A 42 -0.14 -16.03 26.99
CA GLY A 42 1.27 -16.41 26.96
C GLY A 42 1.45 -17.84 26.45
N GLY A 43 2.70 -18.20 26.15
CA GLY A 43 3.08 -19.44 25.49
C GLY A 43 4.49 -19.36 24.91
N LEU A 44 4.87 -20.31 24.06
CA LEU A 44 6.14 -20.31 23.34
C LEU A 44 6.18 -19.14 22.33
N SER A 45 7.06 -18.16 22.56
CA SER A 45 7.36 -17.13 21.57
C SER A 45 8.38 -17.67 20.57
N ILE A 46 7.98 -17.77 19.31
CA ILE A 46 8.83 -18.26 18.22
C ILE A 46 9.58 -17.07 17.63
N PRO A 47 10.91 -17.15 17.42
CA PRO A 47 11.67 -16.06 16.81
C PRO A 47 11.09 -15.65 15.45
N LEU A 48 10.76 -14.37 15.32
CA LEU A 48 10.36 -13.75 14.05
C LEU A 48 11.61 -13.27 13.32
N VAL A 49 11.82 -13.77 12.11
CA VAL A 49 12.98 -13.44 11.26
C VAL A 49 12.54 -13.12 9.83
N THR A 50 13.31 -12.33 9.10
CA THR A 50 13.19 -12.23 7.64
C THR A 50 13.81 -13.45 6.96
N GLU A 51 13.51 -13.65 5.68
CA GLU A 51 14.15 -14.72 4.88
C GLU A 51 15.69 -14.63 4.90
N SER A 52 16.24 -13.41 4.80
CA SER A 52 17.69 -13.19 4.85
C SER A 52 18.28 -13.49 6.22
N GLN A 53 17.59 -13.12 7.30
CA GLN A 53 18.01 -13.43 8.67
C GLN A 53 17.95 -14.94 8.95
N ARG A 54 16.92 -15.65 8.46
CA ARG A 54 16.88 -17.13 8.52
C ARG A 54 18.10 -17.73 7.84
N GLY A 55 18.50 -17.20 6.68
CA GLY A 55 19.69 -17.65 5.95
C GLY A 55 21.01 -17.47 6.71
N GLN A 56 21.04 -16.66 7.77
CA GLN A 56 22.21 -16.47 8.63
C GLN A 56 22.26 -17.46 9.82
N ILE A 57 21.20 -18.23 10.05
CA ILE A 57 21.17 -19.25 11.10
C ILE A 57 22.10 -20.39 10.68
N ILE A 58 23.17 -20.59 11.44
CA ILE A 58 24.08 -21.72 11.23
C ILE A 58 23.36 -22.98 11.67
N THR A 59 23.02 -23.84 10.71
CA THR A 59 22.38 -25.12 10.96
C THR A 59 23.35 -26.28 10.71
N THR A 60 23.18 -27.34 11.49
CA THR A 60 23.91 -28.61 11.39
C THR A 60 22.89 -29.74 11.53
N PRO A 61 23.22 -31.00 11.25
CA PRO A 61 22.30 -32.11 11.54
C PRO A 61 21.83 -32.16 13.00
N GLN A 62 22.59 -31.60 13.94
CA GLN A 62 22.22 -31.48 15.36
C GLN A 62 21.24 -30.33 15.64
N SER A 63 21.01 -29.45 14.68
CA SER A 63 20.04 -28.35 14.71
C SER A 63 18.62 -28.79 14.35
N GLU A 64 18.39 -30.09 14.14
CA GLU A 64 17.07 -30.70 13.95
C GLU A 64 16.04 -30.09 14.91
N GLY A 65 14.92 -29.60 14.35
CA GLY A 65 13.81 -29.09 15.15
C GLY A 65 13.92 -27.63 15.58
N ILE A 66 14.90 -26.85 15.11
CA ILE A 66 14.84 -25.38 15.26
C ILE A 66 13.60 -24.85 14.55
N ILE A 67 12.80 -24.06 15.27
CA ILE A 67 11.58 -23.46 14.74
C ILE A 67 11.75 -21.94 14.65
N VAL A 68 11.34 -21.37 13.52
CA VAL A 68 11.31 -19.92 13.28
C VAL A 68 9.99 -19.52 12.62
N PHE A 69 9.60 -18.27 12.83
CA PHE A 69 8.50 -17.65 12.08
C PHE A 69 9.12 -16.69 11.07
N VAL A 70 9.02 -17.02 9.78
CA VAL A 70 9.75 -16.35 8.70
C VAL A 70 8.80 -15.42 7.97
N SER A 71 9.15 -14.14 7.90
CA SER A 71 8.45 -13.17 7.05
C SER A 71 9.11 -13.05 5.69
N TYR A 72 8.31 -13.23 4.64
CA TYR A 72 8.73 -13.08 3.25
C TYR A 72 8.30 -11.72 2.71
N ALA A 73 9.04 -11.21 1.71
CA ALA A 73 8.71 -9.95 1.04
C ALA A 73 7.32 -9.97 0.37
N SER A 74 6.80 -11.16 0.04
CA SER A 74 5.46 -11.35 -0.53
C SER A 74 4.30 -11.12 0.45
N GLY A 75 4.57 -10.80 1.72
CA GLY A 75 3.54 -10.71 2.77
C GLY A 75 3.16 -12.07 3.39
N VAL A 76 3.72 -13.17 2.87
CA VAL A 76 3.54 -14.49 3.45
C VAL A 76 4.40 -14.62 4.70
N ARG A 77 3.83 -15.14 5.79
CA ARG A 77 4.57 -15.54 6.99
C ARG A 77 4.45 -17.04 7.21
N CYS A 78 5.58 -17.72 7.33
CA CYS A 78 5.59 -19.18 7.52
C CYS A 78 6.17 -19.56 8.87
N LEU A 79 5.49 -20.49 9.56
CA LEU A 79 6.12 -21.30 10.59
C LEU A 79 6.98 -22.35 9.90
N GLU A 80 8.26 -22.33 10.20
CA GLU A 80 9.23 -23.23 9.59
C GLU A 80 10.03 -23.98 10.64
N ILE A 81 10.42 -25.19 10.29
CA ILE A 81 11.27 -26.06 11.10
C ILE A 81 12.46 -26.51 10.27
N TYR A 82 13.65 -26.54 10.87
CA TYR A 82 14.82 -27.09 10.21
C TYR A 82 14.83 -28.63 10.33
N ASP A 83 14.82 -29.30 9.17
CA ASP A 83 15.01 -30.74 9.03
C ASP A 83 16.51 -31.01 8.79
N GLY A 84 17.20 -31.41 9.86
CA GLY A 84 18.61 -31.74 9.88
C GLY A 84 18.93 -33.11 9.26
N GLN A 85 17.94 -33.95 8.96
CA GLN A 85 18.16 -35.18 8.17
C GLN A 85 18.29 -34.86 6.68
N GLN A 86 17.48 -33.93 6.20
CA GLN A 86 17.46 -33.51 4.79
C GLN A 86 18.31 -32.26 4.52
N ASP A 87 18.79 -31.58 5.57
CA ASP A 87 19.52 -30.30 5.51
C ASP A 87 18.71 -29.19 4.82
N VAL A 88 17.44 -29.05 5.20
CA VAL A 88 16.52 -28.07 4.59
C VAL A 88 15.56 -27.47 5.62
N TRP A 89 15.12 -26.24 5.36
CA TRP A 89 13.99 -25.64 6.06
C TRP A 89 12.67 -26.13 5.48
N GLN A 90 11.83 -26.73 6.33
CA GLN A 90 10.49 -27.20 5.98
C GLN A 90 9.45 -26.18 6.42
N LYS A 91 8.51 -25.85 5.53
CA LYS A 91 7.36 -24.99 5.84
C LYS A 91 6.26 -25.84 6.45
N ILE A 92 5.93 -25.59 7.72
CA ILE A 92 4.84 -26.29 8.42
C ILE A 92 3.50 -25.66 8.06
N ASN A 93 3.42 -24.34 8.18
CA ASN A 93 2.21 -23.59 7.87
C ASN A 93 2.59 -22.19 7.39
N CYS A 94 1.90 -21.71 6.37
CA CYS A 94 2.09 -20.35 5.85
C CYS A 94 0.77 -19.61 5.88
N LEU A 95 0.82 -18.38 6.36
CA LEU A 95 -0.29 -17.45 6.39
C LEU A 95 -0.01 -16.38 5.34
N THR A 96 -0.95 -16.16 4.44
CA THR A 96 -1.02 -14.90 3.70
C THR A 96 -1.68 -13.91 4.64
N LEU A 97 -0.96 -12.86 5.01
CA LEU A 97 -1.57 -11.75 5.74
C LEU A 97 -2.19 -10.82 4.71
N ASP A 98 -3.46 -10.46 4.92
CA ASP A 98 -4.08 -9.41 4.14
C ASP A 98 -3.32 -8.10 4.38
N PRO A 99 -3.04 -7.32 3.32
CA PRO A 99 -2.46 -6.01 3.49
C PRO A 99 -3.31 -5.15 4.41
N ILE A 100 -2.66 -4.41 5.30
CA ILE A 100 -3.32 -3.44 6.18
C ILE A 100 -3.54 -2.16 5.38
N ILE A 101 -4.75 -1.61 5.44
CA ILE A 101 -5.07 -0.29 4.88
C ILE A 101 -4.40 0.78 5.75
N LEU A 102 -3.50 1.55 5.15
CA LEU A 102 -2.76 2.64 5.79
C LEU A 102 -3.40 4.00 5.53
N TYR A 103 -4.06 4.14 4.38
CA TYR A 103 -4.77 5.34 3.97
C TYR A 103 -5.92 4.97 3.03
N THR A 104 -7.00 5.73 3.12
CA THR A 104 -8.11 5.69 2.16
C THR A 104 -8.68 7.09 1.96
N GLU A 105 -8.99 7.43 0.71
CA GLU A 105 -9.79 8.57 0.31
C GLU A 105 -10.81 8.12 -0.73
N ASP A 106 -12.09 8.22 -0.35
CA ASP A 106 -13.27 7.85 -1.14
C ASP A 106 -14.18 9.07 -1.38
N PHE A 107 -13.80 10.27 -0.91
CA PHE A 107 -14.53 11.54 -1.03
C PHE A 107 -15.97 11.59 -0.48
N GLU A 108 -16.56 10.46 -0.07
CA GLU A 108 -17.94 10.33 0.44
C GLU A 108 -18.21 11.12 1.73
N SER A 109 -17.15 11.42 2.49
CA SER A 109 -17.28 12.12 3.77
C SER A 109 -17.49 13.64 3.66
N TYR A 110 -17.31 14.21 2.47
CA TYR A 110 -17.37 15.65 2.22
C TYR A 110 -18.72 16.09 1.67
N THR A 111 -19.10 17.32 1.95
CA THR A 111 -20.25 17.95 1.28
C THR A 111 -19.95 18.12 -0.22
N SER A 112 -20.97 17.95 -1.08
CA SER A 112 -20.85 18.24 -2.52
C SER A 112 -20.44 19.70 -2.72
N GLY A 113 -19.53 19.93 -3.67
CA GLY A 113 -18.88 21.22 -3.89
C GLY A 113 -17.61 21.43 -3.05
N THR A 114 -17.08 20.41 -2.37
CA THR A 114 -15.84 20.56 -1.58
C THR A 114 -14.61 20.56 -2.48
N GLY A 115 -13.86 21.66 -2.50
CA GLY A 115 -12.65 21.79 -3.33
C GLY A 115 -12.34 23.25 -3.68
N ILE A 116 -12.00 23.50 -4.95
CA ILE A 116 -11.75 24.84 -5.49
C ILE A 116 -12.58 25.08 -6.75
N ASN A 117 -13.01 26.31 -6.94
CA ASN A 117 -13.68 26.77 -8.16
C ASN A 117 -13.21 28.18 -8.53
N GLY A 118 -13.77 28.78 -9.58
CA GLY A 118 -13.44 30.15 -10.00
C GLY A 118 -13.63 31.27 -8.96
N SER A 119 -14.29 30.99 -7.83
CA SER A 119 -14.42 31.92 -6.69
C SER A 119 -13.43 31.66 -5.55
N GLY A 120 -12.62 30.59 -5.65
CA GLY A 120 -11.65 30.15 -4.64
C GLY A 120 -12.08 28.86 -3.96
N ASN A 121 -11.79 28.75 -2.66
CA ASN A 121 -12.12 27.56 -1.87
C ASN A 121 -13.64 27.41 -1.70
N SER A 122 -14.11 26.16 -1.76
CA SER A 122 -15.54 25.81 -1.78
C SER A 122 -15.85 24.61 -0.87
N GLY A 123 -17.11 24.50 -0.46
CA GLY A 123 -17.60 23.45 0.44
C GLY A 123 -16.82 23.38 1.76
N ASP A 124 -16.34 22.18 2.09
CA ASP A 124 -15.55 21.91 3.29
C ASP A 124 -14.07 22.32 3.17
N TYR A 125 -13.62 22.72 1.97
CA TYR A 125 -12.23 23.05 1.68
C TYR A 125 -11.91 24.51 2.04
N PRO A 126 -10.72 24.81 2.60
CA PRO A 126 -9.67 23.88 3.01
C PRO A 126 -9.82 23.46 4.48
N ALA A 127 -10.77 24.04 5.22
CA ALA A 127 -10.75 24.00 6.69
C ALA A 127 -11.02 22.61 7.27
N SER A 128 -11.90 21.82 6.65
CA SER A 128 -12.30 20.49 7.11
C SER A 128 -11.70 19.36 6.26
N VAL A 129 -10.88 19.71 5.26
CA VAL A 129 -10.17 18.75 4.40
C VAL A 129 -8.71 18.66 4.86
N SER A 130 -8.34 17.52 5.43
CA SER A 130 -6.97 17.27 5.95
C SER A 130 -6.22 16.17 5.21
N LYS A 131 -6.92 15.36 4.42
CA LYS A 131 -6.36 14.18 3.74
C LYS A 131 -5.68 14.51 2.42
N TRP A 132 -5.99 15.65 1.82
CA TRP A 132 -5.47 16.10 0.54
C TRP A 132 -5.52 17.62 0.42
N THR A 133 -4.78 18.16 -0.54
CA THR A 133 -4.77 19.57 -0.90
C THR A 133 -4.81 19.72 -2.41
N LEU A 134 -5.44 20.79 -2.88
CA LEU A 134 -5.44 21.20 -4.28
C LEU A 134 -4.52 22.40 -4.49
N ASN A 135 -3.71 22.33 -5.53
CA ASN A 135 -2.81 23.39 -5.96
C ASN A 135 -3.06 23.73 -7.43
N ASP A 136 -3.73 24.85 -7.67
CA ASP A 136 -3.86 25.44 -9.00
C ASP A 136 -2.56 26.15 -9.38
N ILE A 137 -1.82 25.56 -10.31
CA ILE A 137 -0.45 25.97 -10.63
C ILE A 137 -0.41 27.39 -11.24
N TYR A 138 -1.44 27.75 -12.00
CA TYR A 138 -1.49 29.02 -12.74
C TYR A 138 -2.58 29.98 -12.26
N GLY A 139 -3.46 29.55 -11.36
CA GLY A 139 -4.67 30.31 -11.02
C GLY A 139 -5.62 30.39 -12.22
N SER A 140 -5.80 29.26 -12.92
CA SER A 140 -6.43 29.21 -14.24
C SER A 140 -7.95 29.09 -14.22
N LEU A 141 -8.56 28.69 -13.10
CA LEU A 141 -10.01 28.48 -13.02
C LEU A 141 -10.82 29.77 -13.31
N ALA A 142 -11.67 29.73 -14.34
CA ALA A 142 -12.68 30.75 -14.61
C ALA A 142 -13.95 30.52 -13.79
N SER A 143 -14.92 31.42 -13.91
CA SER A 143 -16.09 31.50 -13.01
C SER A 143 -17.00 30.26 -12.99
N SER A 144 -16.97 29.44 -14.04
CA SER A 144 -17.76 28.20 -14.17
C SER A 144 -17.00 26.94 -13.79
N ASP A 145 -15.68 27.06 -13.62
CA ASP A 145 -14.77 25.94 -13.66
C ASP A 145 -14.47 25.48 -12.24
N TYR A 146 -14.16 24.19 -12.07
CA TYR A 146 -14.01 23.63 -10.74
C TYR A 146 -13.20 22.34 -10.67
N VAL A 147 -12.71 22.10 -9.46
CA VAL A 147 -12.24 20.81 -8.96
C VAL A 147 -12.91 20.61 -7.61
N GLU A 148 -14.00 19.86 -7.58
CA GLU A 148 -14.88 19.76 -6.42
C GLU A 148 -15.43 18.34 -6.26
N THR A 149 -15.77 17.97 -5.03
CA THR A 149 -16.46 16.70 -4.79
C THR A 149 -17.88 16.75 -5.36
N GLN A 150 -18.24 15.74 -6.15
CA GLN A 150 -19.58 15.56 -6.68
C GLN A 150 -19.96 14.09 -6.58
N SER A 151 -21.14 13.78 -6.03
CA SER A 151 -21.66 12.41 -5.97
C SER A 151 -20.68 11.35 -5.40
N GLY A 152 -19.86 11.72 -4.41
CA GLY A 152 -18.93 10.80 -3.76
C GLY A 152 -17.57 10.64 -4.45
N MET A 153 -17.24 11.45 -5.45
CA MET A 153 -15.91 11.45 -6.10
C MET A 153 -15.41 12.89 -6.29
N LEU A 154 -14.12 13.08 -6.57
CA LEU A 154 -13.61 14.38 -6.99
C LEU A 154 -13.78 14.55 -8.50
N GLU A 155 -14.58 15.54 -8.91
CA GLU A 155 -14.85 15.87 -10.30
C GLU A 155 -14.05 17.12 -10.72
N ILE A 156 -13.52 17.09 -11.93
CA ILE A 156 -12.62 18.10 -12.50
C ILE A 156 -13.23 18.60 -13.81
N ASN A 157 -13.50 19.90 -13.93
CA ASN A 157 -14.15 20.50 -15.09
C ASN A 157 -13.51 21.83 -15.49
N ASP A 158 -13.15 21.93 -16.76
CA ASP A 158 -12.58 23.09 -17.44
C ASP A 158 -11.44 23.80 -16.68
N THR A 159 -10.44 23.05 -16.22
CA THR A 159 -9.37 23.60 -15.35
C THR A 159 -8.52 24.72 -15.97
N ASN A 160 -8.54 24.86 -17.30
CA ASN A 160 -7.75 25.84 -18.09
C ASN A 160 -6.23 25.80 -17.82
N GLY A 161 -5.73 24.67 -17.33
CA GLY A 161 -4.35 24.48 -16.91
C GLY A 161 -4.22 23.38 -15.87
N PRO A 162 -2.98 22.97 -15.55
CA PRO A 162 -2.73 21.87 -14.62
C PRO A 162 -3.05 22.25 -13.19
N ILE A 163 -3.82 21.38 -12.54
CA ILE A 163 -4.08 21.40 -11.10
C ILE A 163 -3.55 20.11 -10.49
N GLU A 164 -2.99 20.21 -9.29
CA GLU A 164 -2.44 19.06 -8.56
C GLU A 164 -3.27 18.78 -7.31
N LEU A 165 -3.74 17.54 -7.18
CA LEU A 165 -4.13 16.95 -5.91
C LEU A 165 -2.93 16.27 -5.28
N ASP A 166 -2.56 16.71 -4.08
CA ASP A 166 -1.57 16.05 -3.23
C ASP A 166 -2.27 15.42 -2.04
N THR A 167 -2.01 14.15 -1.75
CA THR A 167 -2.41 13.58 -0.46
C THR A 167 -1.61 14.22 0.67
N GLN A 168 -2.11 14.11 1.90
CA GLN A 168 -1.27 14.31 3.08
C GLN A 168 -0.06 13.36 3.06
N SER A 169 0.97 13.64 3.86
CA SER A 169 2.07 12.71 4.09
C SER A 169 1.58 11.49 4.85
N ILE A 170 1.43 10.36 4.17
CA ILE A 170 0.98 9.08 4.72
C ILE A 170 2.15 8.42 5.45
N ASN A 171 1.96 8.03 6.71
CA ASN A 171 2.97 7.32 7.47
C ASN A 171 2.98 5.84 7.07
N ILE A 172 4.09 5.37 6.52
CA ILE A 172 4.31 3.98 6.10
C ILE A 172 5.44 3.31 6.90
N THR A 173 5.89 3.93 7.99
CA THR A 173 7.00 3.44 8.82
C THR A 173 6.68 2.10 9.44
N GLY A 174 7.59 1.14 9.27
CA GLY A 174 7.48 -0.19 9.87
C GLY A 174 6.63 -1.18 9.05
N TYR A 175 6.07 -0.73 7.93
CA TYR A 175 5.38 -1.56 6.97
C TYR A 175 6.29 -1.90 5.79
N SER A 176 6.04 -3.04 5.18
CA SER A 176 6.74 -3.55 4.01
C SER A 176 5.79 -3.71 2.83
N ASN A 177 6.34 -3.83 1.62
CA ASN A 177 5.56 -4.04 0.39
C ASN A 177 4.42 -3.02 0.22
N ILE A 178 4.76 -1.73 0.40
CA ILE A 178 3.77 -0.67 0.30
C ILE A 178 3.23 -0.64 -1.13
N SER A 179 1.91 -0.59 -1.24
CA SER A 179 1.22 -0.51 -2.51
C SER A 179 0.12 0.54 -2.43
N PHE A 180 -0.15 1.21 -3.55
CA PHE A 180 -1.32 2.07 -3.66
C PHE A 180 -2.11 1.82 -4.94
N SER A 181 -3.39 2.18 -4.90
CA SER A 181 -4.30 2.23 -6.04
C SER A 181 -5.07 3.54 -6.04
N ILE A 182 -5.49 3.96 -7.22
CA ILE A 182 -6.37 5.11 -7.44
C ILE A 182 -7.25 4.86 -8.67
N ASP A 183 -8.55 5.11 -8.54
CA ASP A 183 -9.49 4.98 -9.66
C ASP A 183 -9.56 6.31 -10.40
N LEU A 184 -9.29 6.26 -11.70
CA LEU A 184 -9.35 7.40 -12.61
C LEU A 184 -10.31 7.11 -13.76
N SER A 185 -11.16 8.07 -14.10
CA SER A 185 -12.10 7.95 -15.21
C SER A 185 -12.44 9.32 -15.81
N SER A 186 -13.18 9.31 -16.92
CA SER A 186 -13.67 10.55 -17.54
C SER A 186 -15.07 10.40 -18.13
N THR A 187 -15.72 11.54 -18.36
CA THR A 187 -16.83 11.65 -19.31
C THR A 187 -16.66 12.87 -20.20
N GLY A 188 -17.33 12.87 -21.36
CA GLY A 188 -17.20 13.95 -22.34
C GLY A 188 -16.08 13.75 -23.36
N PRO A 189 -15.92 14.69 -24.30
CA PRO A 189 -15.01 14.56 -25.44
C PRO A 189 -13.57 14.98 -25.10
N VAL A 190 -12.90 14.27 -24.19
CA VAL A 190 -11.50 14.59 -23.83
C VAL A 190 -10.51 14.25 -24.96
N GLU A 191 -9.44 15.02 -25.08
CA GLU A 191 -8.53 15.00 -26.23
C GLU A 191 -7.05 15.02 -25.87
N TYR A 192 -6.22 14.40 -26.71
CA TYR A 192 -4.76 14.51 -26.57
C TYR A 192 -4.07 14.42 -27.91
N ASN A 193 -3.18 15.36 -28.18
CA ASN A 193 -2.31 15.42 -29.35
C ASN A 193 -0.84 15.27 -28.92
N PRO A 194 -0.21 14.11 -29.17
CA PRO A 194 1.19 13.87 -28.81
C PRO A 194 2.18 14.86 -29.45
N SER A 195 1.81 15.52 -30.55
CA SER A 195 2.67 16.53 -31.19
C SER A 195 2.75 17.84 -30.41
N LEU A 196 1.82 18.06 -29.46
CA LEU A 196 1.71 19.27 -28.63
C LEU A 196 2.19 19.05 -27.19
N HIS A 197 2.79 17.90 -26.88
CA HIS A 197 3.27 17.54 -25.54
C HIS A 197 4.12 18.63 -24.86
N ASN A 198 5.04 19.26 -25.60
CA ASN A 198 5.91 20.32 -25.04
C ASN A 198 5.15 21.56 -24.55
N THR A 199 3.85 21.65 -24.81
CA THR A 199 2.97 22.74 -24.43
C THR A 199 1.76 22.26 -23.63
N ASP A 200 1.74 21.02 -23.12
CA ASP A 200 0.59 20.42 -22.40
C ASP A 200 -0.09 21.40 -21.46
N ASP A 201 0.67 21.93 -20.52
CA ASP A 201 0.26 22.92 -19.52
C ASP A 201 -0.43 24.19 -20.04
N THR A 202 -0.35 24.48 -21.33
CA THR A 202 -0.75 25.78 -21.90
C THR A 202 -1.54 25.68 -23.20
N ASN A 203 -1.68 24.49 -23.77
CA ASN A 203 -2.42 24.30 -25.01
C ASN A 203 -3.82 23.79 -24.71
N SER A 204 -4.83 24.42 -25.31
CA SER A 204 -6.24 24.09 -25.11
C SER A 204 -6.69 22.85 -25.91
N VAL A 205 -5.84 21.84 -26.01
CA VAL A 205 -6.09 20.61 -26.78
C VAL A 205 -5.78 19.36 -25.98
N ASN A 206 -4.78 19.40 -25.10
CA ASN A 206 -4.32 18.21 -24.41
C ASN A 206 -4.90 18.11 -23.01
N ASP A 207 -5.69 17.08 -22.80
CA ASP A 207 -6.22 16.63 -21.53
C ASP A 207 -5.47 15.38 -21.09
N TYR A 208 -5.16 15.27 -19.81
CA TYR A 208 -4.42 14.14 -19.26
C TYR A 208 -4.62 14.03 -17.75
N MET A 209 -4.25 12.86 -17.22
CA MET A 209 -4.08 12.66 -15.79
C MET A 209 -2.76 11.92 -15.53
N ASP A 210 -1.96 12.48 -14.63
CA ASP A 210 -0.66 11.96 -14.22
C ASP A 210 -0.65 11.62 -12.74
N VAL A 211 -0.34 10.37 -12.44
CA VAL A 211 -0.14 9.88 -11.08
C VAL A 211 1.35 9.82 -10.80
N SER A 212 1.75 10.52 -9.75
CA SER A 212 3.13 10.53 -9.25
C SER A 212 3.16 10.22 -7.76
N TYR A 213 4.30 9.76 -7.25
CA TYR A 213 4.48 9.52 -5.83
C TYR A 213 5.85 9.99 -5.34
N SER A 214 5.93 10.39 -4.07
CA SER A 214 7.18 10.73 -3.38
C SER A 214 7.32 9.87 -2.13
N ILE A 215 8.52 9.30 -1.95
CA ILE A 215 8.91 8.56 -0.75
C ILE A 215 9.87 9.43 0.06
N ASP A 216 9.63 9.54 1.37
CA ASP A 216 10.51 10.23 2.33
C ASP A 216 10.83 11.68 1.96
N GLY A 217 9.90 12.37 1.30
CA GLY A 217 10.09 13.75 0.81
C GLY A 217 11.07 13.88 -0.35
N GLY A 218 11.38 12.77 -1.04
CA GLY A 218 12.17 12.76 -2.26
C GLY A 218 11.47 13.42 -3.46
N ALA A 219 12.15 13.41 -4.61
CA ALA A 219 11.53 13.85 -5.85
C ALA A 219 10.32 12.97 -6.20
N PHE A 220 9.29 13.58 -6.77
CA PHE A 220 8.15 12.83 -7.30
C PHE A 220 8.58 11.96 -8.48
N VAL A 221 8.12 10.72 -8.48
CA VAL A 221 8.26 9.75 -9.56
C VAL A 221 6.90 9.59 -10.22
N THR A 222 6.80 9.95 -11.49
CA THR A 222 5.58 9.79 -12.30
C THR A 222 5.49 8.37 -12.84
N ILE A 223 4.30 7.76 -12.74
CA ILE A 223 3.98 6.47 -13.34
C ILE A 223 3.59 6.73 -14.79
N THR A 224 4.52 6.61 -15.73
CA THR A 224 4.24 6.88 -17.14
C THR A 224 3.75 5.64 -17.87
N ASP A 225 2.90 5.82 -18.89
CA ASP A 225 2.41 4.76 -19.78
C ASP A 225 1.75 3.58 -19.05
N PHE A 226 0.90 3.90 -18.07
CA PHE A 226 0.26 2.88 -17.24
C PHE A 226 -0.62 1.98 -18.12
N ASN A 227 -0.40 0.67 -18.05
CA ASN A 227 -1.10 -0.33 -18.88
C ASN A 227 -1.08 -0.06 -20.41
N GLY A 228 -0.15 0.75 -20.93
CA GLY A 228 -0.12 1.15 -22.34
C GLY A 228 -1.15 2.22 -22.72
N ASN A 229 -1.77 2.86 -21.71
CA ASN A 229 -2.81 3.88 -21.85
C ASN A 229 -2.25 5.32 -21.73
N GLY A 230 -0.93 5.48 -21.66
CA GLY A 230 -0.28 6.76 -21.47
C GLY A 230 0.74 7.07 -22.56
N THR A 231 1.78 7.81 -22.16
CA THR A 231 2.97 8.04 -22.98
C THR A 231 4.20 7.99 -22.08
N THR A 232 5.39 8.20 -22.64
CA THR A 232 6.62 8.39 -21.84
C THR A 232 6.59 9.60 -20.92
N HIS A 233 5.56 10.44 -21.01
CA HIS A 233 5.42 11.66 -20.22
C HIS A 233 4.16 11.69 -19.36
N HIS A 234 3.18 10.83 -19.65
CA HIS A 234 1.90 10.83 -18.95
C HIS A 234 1.48 9.46 -18.47
N THR A 235 0.75 9.43 -17.35
CA THR A 235 0.15 8.19 -16.81
C THR A 235 -0.96 7.69 -17.70
N LEU A 236 -1.98 8.51 -17.92
CA LEU A 236 -3.14 8.22 -18.77
C LEU A 236 -3.39 9.41 -19.70
N ILE A 237 -3.69 9.09 -20.96
CA ILE A 237 -4.16 10.06 -21.95
C ILE A 237 -5.42 9.53 -22.64
N PRO A 238 -6.30 10.42 -23.14
CA PRO A 238 -7.29 10.05 -24.15
C PRO A 238 -6.65 9.30 -25.34
N TYR A 239 -7.32 8.27 -25.85
CA TYR A 239 -6.75 7.43 -26.91
C TYR A 239 -6.50 8.21 -28.20
N TYR A 240 -5.26 8.30 -28.67
CA TYR A 240 -4.95 9.01 -29.91
C TYR A 240 -5.46 8.28 -31.16
N VAL A 241 -6.51 8.78 -31.80
CA VAL A 241 -6.91 8.34 -33.15
C VAL A 241 -6.17 9.20 -34.19
N SER A 242 -5.17 8.63 -34.87
CA SER A 242 -4.45 9.35 -35.92
C SER A 242 -5.40 9.80 -37.04
N GLY A 243 -5.33 11.07 -37.47
CA GLY A 243 -5.85 11.49 -38.78
C GLY A 243 -6.83 12.66 -38.83
N GLY A 244 -7.12 13.36 -37.73
CA GLY A 244 -7.90 14.61 -37.77
C GLY A 244 -7.92 15.30 -36.42
N ALA A 245 -7.98 16.63 -36.42
CA ALA A 245 -8.44 17.35 -35.24
C ALA A 245 -9.89 16.90 -34.97
N GLY A 246 -10.16 16.38 -33.78
CA GLY A 246 -11.50 15.99 -33.35
C GLY A 246 -11.52 14.67 -32.60
N SER A 247 -11.64 14.79 -31.28
CA SER A 247 -12.32 13.85 -30.37
C SER A 247 -11.94 12.37 -30.47
N ALA A 248 -11.20 11.89 -29.49
CA ALA A 248 -11.26 10.50 -29.11
C ALA A 248 -12.19 10.39 -27.89
N PRO A 249 -13.40 9.83 -28.01
CA PRO A 249 -14.41 9.97 -26.95
C PRO A 249 -14.15 9.11 -25.70
N TYR A 250 -12.95 8.57 -25.54
CA TYR A 250 -12.65 7.57 -24.53
C TYR A 250 -11.32 7.88 -23.86
N PHE A 251 -11.42 8.36 -22.62
CA PHE A 251 -10.40 8.16 -21.62
C PHE A 251 -10.50 6.73 -21.09
N PRO A 252 -9.38 6.08 -20.76
CA PRO A 252 -9.41 4.78 -20.12
C PRO A 252 -9.85 4.90 -18.66
N ASP A 253 -10.98 4.27 -18.32
CA ASP A 253 -11.33 3.99 -16.93
C ASP A 253 -10.32 2.95 -16.42
N ASP A 254 -9.43 3.35 -15.50
CA ASP A 254 -8.36 2.49 -15.02
C ASP A 254 -8.10 2.71 -13.52
N THR A 255 -7.62 1.64 -12.87
CA THR A 255 -7.15 1.69 -11.49
C THR A 255 -5.63 1.72 -11.52
N VAL A 256 -5.04 2.93 -11.44
CA VAL A 256 -3.60 3.09 -11.46
C VAL A 256 -3.00 2.50 -10.19
N THR A 257 -2.07 1.56 -10.34
CA THR A 257 -1.45 0.86 -9.21
C THR A 257 0.06 0.97 -9.21
N GLN A 258 0.63 1.07 -8.01
CA GLN A 258 2.07 0.96 -7.78
C GLN A 258 2.31 0.06 -6.57
N THR A 259 3.24 -0.88 -6.70
CA THR A 259 3.55 -1.87 -5.65
C THR A 259 5.03 -1.87 -5.30
N GLY A 260 5.38 -2.56 -4.21
CA GLY A 260 6.77 -2.79 -3.81
C GLY A 260 7.50 -1.55 -3.29
N LEU A 261 6.78 -0.50 -2.87
CA LEU A 261 7.36 0.70 -2.31
C LEU A 261 7.88 0.43 -0.88
N THR A 262 8.91 1.17 -0.48
CA THR A 262 9.54 1.08 0.85
C THR A 262 9.99 2.45 1.31
N GLY A 263 9.71 2.82 2.56
CA GLY A 263 10.12 4.10 3.14
C GLY A 263 9.47 4.34 4.51
N SER A 264 9.48 5.59 4.95
CA SER A 264 8.82 6.06 6.17
C SER A 264 7.59 6.93 5.87
N THR A 265 7.61 7.71 4.79
CA THR A 265 6.45 8.49 4.33
C THR A 265 6.17 8.31 2.84
N LEU A 266 4.90 8.43 2.46
CA LEU A 266 4.40 8.44 1.09
C LEU A 266 3.51 9.66 0.87
N VAL A 267 3.71 10.35 -0.26
CA VAL A 267 2.75 11.32 -0.82
C VAL A 267 2.38 10.86 -2.22
N ILE A 268 1.10 10.83 -2.54
CA ILE A 268 0.58 10.58 -3.89
C ILE A 268 0.13 11.92 -4.46
N LYS A 269 0.50 12.19 -5.70
CA LYS A 269 0.11 13.36 -6.47
C LYS A 269 -0.67 12.92 -7.69
N VAL A 270 -1.80 13.57 -7.95
CA VAL A 270 -2.50 13.48 -9.22
C VAL A 270 -2.48 14.87 -9.85
N ARG A 271 -1.84 14.99 -11.01
CA ARG A 271 -1.87 16.19 -11.83
C ARG A 271 -2.82 15.96 -12.97
N PHE A 272 -3.72 16.90 -13.22
CA PHE A 272 -4.75 16.76 -14.25
C PHE A 272 -5.05 18.11 -14.89
N GLN A 273 -5.56 18.07 -16.11
CA GLN A 273 -6.15 19.23 -16.78
C GLN A 273 -7.13 18.82 -17.87
N ASN A 274 -8.17 19.62 -18.04
CA ASN A 274 -9.05 19.64 -19.21
C ASN A 274 -9.40 21.09 -19.59
N TRP A 275 -9.95 21.29 -20.80
CA TRP A 275 -10.09 22.62 -21.42
C TRP A 275 -11.50 22.95 -21.92
N SER A 276 -12.49 22.13 -21.57
CA SER A 276 -13.89 22.35 -21.93
C SER A 276 -14.83 22.08 -20.77
N GLY A 277 -15.86 22.91 -20.62
CA GLY A 277 -16.97 22.70 -19.68
C GLY A 277 -17.80 21.44 -19.97
N ASP A 278 -17.65 20.81 -21.14
CA ASP A 278 -18.31 19.53 -21.49
C ASP A 278 -17.42 18.30 -21.22
N GLU A 279 -16.21 18.48 -20.67
CA GLU A 279 -15.25 17.44 -20.30
C GLU A 279 -15.13 17.29 -18.79
N PHE A 280 -15.05 16.06 -18.30
CA PHE A 280 -14.97 15.76 -16.88
C PHE A 280 -13.94 14.67 -16.63
N PHE A 281 -13.04 14.91 -15.68
CA PHE A 281 -12.25 13.84 -15.05
C PHE A 281 -12.76 13.54 -13.66
N TYR A 282 -12.51 12.31 -13.22
CA TYR A 282 -12.91 11.82 -11.92
C TYR A 282 -11.73 11.15 -11.23
N ILE A 283 -11.61 11.41 -9.94
CA ILE A 283 -10.69 10.71 -9.04
C ILE A 283 -11.51 10.10 -7.91
N ASP A 284 -11.30 8.81 -7.66
CA ASP A 284 -11.94 8.09 -6.57
C ASP A 284 -11.04 6.99 -5.99
N ASN A 285 -11.41 6.45 -4.83
CA ASN A 285 -10.85 5.26 -4.18
C ASN A 285 -9.31 5.24 -4.13
N ILE A 286 -8.70 6.29 -3.58
CA ILE A 286 -7.26 6.28 -3.29
C ILE A 286 -7.02 5.37 -2.08
N ILE A 287 -6.34 4.24 -2.27
CA ILE A 287 -6.08 3.27 -1.21
C ILE A 287 -4.58 3.04 -1.12
N VAL A 288 -4.04 3.06 0.11
CA VAL A 288 -2.65 2.64 0.39
C VAL A 288 -2.67 1.47 1.34
N THR A 289 -1.88 0.44 1.04
CA THR A 289 -1.75 -0.77 1.84
C THR A 289 -0.29 -1.14 2.14
N GLY A 290 -0.07 -1.92 3.19
CA GLY A 290 1.25 -2.47 3.57
C GLY A 290 1.17 -3.71 4.46
N ASN A 291 2.31 -4.37 4.66
CA ASN A 291 2.46 -5.67 5.36
C ASN A 291 3.38 -5.62 6.59
#